data_AF-A0A1H8V6S0-F1
#
_entry.id   AF-A0A1H8V6S0-F1
#
_cell.length_a   1.000
_cell.length_b   1.000
_cell.length_c   1.000
_cell.angle_alpha   90.00
_cell.angle_beta   90.00
_cell.angle_gamma   90.00
#
_symmetry.space_group_name_H-M   'P 1'
#
loop_
_entity.id
_entity.type
_entity.pdbx_description
1 polymer ?
#
loop_
_entity_poly.entity_id
_entity_poly.type
_entity_poly.pdbx_seq_one_letter_code
_entity_poly.pdbx_strand_id
1 'polypeptide(L)'
;MDEFLLSERQMARIEAYFPLSHGVPRVDDRRVVSGIVYVIRNGLQWKDAPRAYGPHKTLYNRFIRWSRLGVFDRIFAGLAGEGPKPERT
;
A
#
# COMPACT_ATOMS: atom_id res chain seq x y z
N MET A 1 8.10 17.69 5.73
CA MET A 1 8.28 16.25 5.49
C MET A 1 7.26 15.88 4.45
N ASP A 2 7.70 15.47 3.27
CA ASP A 2 6.83 15.42 2.09
C ASP A 2 5.85 14.24 2.13
N GLU A 3 4.65 14.48 1.62
CA GLU A 3 3.62 13.46 1.45
C GLU A 3 4.11 12.41 0.44
N PHE A 4 4.30 11.19 0.89
CA PHE A 4 4.62 10.04 0.05
C PHE A 4 3.34 9.55 -0.64
N LEU A 5 3.21 9.79 -1.93
CA LEU A 5 2.18 9.21 -2.77
C LEU A 5 2.83 8.31 -3.82
N LEU A 6 2.42 7.05 -3.93
CA LEU A 6 2.85 6.18 -5.02
C LEU A 6 2.56 6.86 -6.35
N SER A 7 3.45 6.80 -7.33
CA SER A 7 3.14 7.24 -8.70
C SER A 7 2.06 6.37 -9.33
N GLU A 8 1.36 6.89 -10.35
CA GLU A 8 0.41 6.09 -11.17
C GLU A 8 1.07 4.82 -11.71
N ARG A 9 2.33 4.91 -12.16
CA ARG A 9 3.11 3.76 -12.63
C ARG A 9 3.33 2.72 -11.53
N GLN A 10 3.72 3.14 -10.33
CA GLN A 10 3.89 2.21 -9.21
C GLN A 10 2.56 1.57 -8.83
N MET A 11 1.47 2.35 -8.82
CA MET A 11 0.14 1.84 -8.53
C MET A 11 -0.30 0.80 -9.56
N ALA A 12 -0.11 1.07 -10.86
CA ALA A 12 -0.49 0.15 -11.93
C ALA A 12 0.20 -1.22 -11.80
N ARG A 13 1.45 -1.25 -11.33
CA ARG A 13 2.18 -2.51 -11.08
C ARG A 13 1.57 -3.37 -9.98
N ILE A 14 0.91 -2.75 -8.99
CA ILE A 14 0.39 -3.45 -7.82
C ILE A 14 -1.14 -3.59 -7.83
N GLU A 15 -1.84 -2.90 -8.73
CA GLU A 15 -3.30 -2.81 -8.75
C GLU A 15 -3.96 -4.20 -8.81
N ALA A 16 -3.40 -5.11 -9.61
CA ALA A 16 -3.93 -6.45 -9.83
C ALA A 16 -3.95 -7.34 -8.57
N TYR A 17 -3.17 -7.00 -7.53
CA TYR A 17 -3.10 -7.80 -6.30
C TYR A 17 -4.16 -7.41 -5.26
N PHE A 18 -4.80 -6.26 -5.41
CA PHE A 18 -5.86 -5.84 -4.49
C PHE A 18 -7.13 -6.67 -4.70
N PRO A 19 -7.87 -6.95 -3.61
CA PRO A 19 -9.15 -7.66 -3.72
C PRO A 19 -10.14 -6.88 -4.59
N LEU A 20 -10.93 -7.60 -5.38
CA LEU A 20 -11.97 -7.02 -6.22
C LEU A 20 -12.99 -6.25 -5.37
N SER A 21 -13.39 -5.07 -5.85
CA SER A 21 -14.50 -4.34 -5.27
C SER A 21 -15.82 -5.00 -5.68
N HIS A 22 -16.65 -5.40 -4.71
CA HIS A 22 -18.01 -5.89 -4.98
C HIS A 22 -18.94 -4.70 -5.31
N GLY A 23 -18.80 -4.13 -6.51
CA GLY A 23 -19.69 -3.09 -7.03
C GLY A 23 -19.47 -1.66 -6.50
N VAL A 24 -18.46 -1.44 -5.65
CA VAL A 24 -18.08 -0.09 -5.16
C VAL A 24 -16.86 0.42 -5.94
N PRO A 25 -16.89 1.63 -6.52
CA PRO A 25 -15.74 2.18 -7.22
C PRO A 25 -14.48 2.18 -6.34
N ARG A 26 -13.30 1.89 -6.92
CA ARG A 26 -11.98 1.93 -6.26
C ARG A 26 -11.61 3.37 -5.90
N VAL A 27 -12.34 4.00 -4.98
CA VAL A 27 -11.96 5.31 -4.50
C VAL A 27 -10.88 5.10 -3.44
N ASP A 28 -9.66 5.46 -3.84
CA ASP A 28 -8.50 5.76 -3.01
C ASP A 28 -7.57 4.63 -2.52
N ASP A 29 -7.53 3.46 -3.17
CA ASP A 29 -6.53 2.43 -2.83
C ASP A 29 -5.09 2.96 -2.95
N ARG A 30 -4.83 3.82 -3.95
CA ARG A 30 -3.53 4.51 -4.13
C ARG A 30 -3.15 5.36 -2.92
N ARG A 31 -4.07 6.16 -2.39
CA ARG A 31 -3.82 6.98 -1.19
C ARG A 31 -3.71 6.14 0.07
N VAL A 32 -4.57 5.14 0.23
CA VAL A 32 -4.56 4.25 1.40
C VAL A 32 -3.25 3.46 1.46
N VAL A 33 -2.83 2.83 0.35
CA VAL A 33 -1.57 2.07 0.33
C VAL A 33 -0.37 3.00 0.55
N SER A 34 -0.42 4.22 0.00
CA SER A 34 0.63 5.22 0.23
C SER A 34 0.72 5.65 1.69
N GLY A 35 -0.43 5.87 2.34
CA GLY A 35 -0.50 6.17 3.77
C GLY A 35 -0.02 5.02 4.64
N ILE A 36 -0.36 3.77 4.30
CA ILE A 36 0.16 2.57 4.97
C ILE A 36 1.69 2.52 4.86
N VAL A 37 2.24 2.69 3.65
CA VAL A 37 3.70 2.71 3.44
C VAL A 37 4.35 3.85 4.21
N TYR A 38 3.75 5.04 4.23
CA TYR A 38 4.26 6.18 4.97
C TYR A 38 4.34 5.89 6.48
N VAL A 39 3.30 5.33 7.08
CA VAL A 39 3.29 4.99 8.51
C VAL A 39 4.37 3.97 8.84
N ILE A 40 4.47 2.89 8.05
CA ILE A 40 5.44 1.81 8.27
C ILE A 40 6.88 2.30 8.09
N ARG A 41 7.16 3.02 6.99
CA ARG A 41 8.50 3.54 6.66
C ARG A 41 9.06 4.45 7.75
N ASN A 42 8.18 5.22 8.41
CA ASN A 42 8.56 6.20 9.42
C ASN A 42 8.37 5.68 10.86
N GLY A 43 7.89 4.45 11.06
CA GLY A 43 7.65 3.90 12.41
C GLY A 43 6.59 4.65 13.22
N LEU A 44 5.60 5.25 12.54
CA LEU A 44 4.58 6.10 13.19
C LEU A 44 3.44 5.28 13.79
N GLN A 45 2.71 5.87 14.74
CA GLN A 45 1.39 5.35 15.10
C GLN A 45 0.39 5.72 14.00
N TRP A 46 -0.60 4.87 13.76
CA TRP A 46 -1.63 5.12 12.73
C TRP A 46 -2.32 6.49 12.88
N LYS A 47 -2.57 6.91 14.12
CA LYS A 47 -3.22 8.20 14.44
C LYS A 47 -2.40 9.42 14.02
N ASP A 48 -1.08 9.26 13.87
CA ASP A 48 -0.13 10.31 13.50
C ASP A 48 0.08 10.38 11.98
N ALA A 49 -0.60 9.52 11.20
CA ALA A 49 -0.59 9.60 9.75
C ALA A 49 -1.18 10.94 9.27
N PRO A 50 -0.56 11.61 8.26
CA PRO A 50 -1.14 12.78 7.63
C PRO A 50 -2.57 12.56 7.16
N ARG A 51 -3.46 13.52 7.46
CA ARG A 51 -4.88 13.45 7.08
C ARG A 51 -5.10 13.37 5.57
N ALA A 52 -4.11 13.79 4.78
CA ALA A 52 -4.11 13.68 3.34
C ALA A 52 -4.21 12.23 2.85
N TYR A 53 -3.86 11.23 3.68
CA TYR A 53 -4.07 9.81 3.38
C TYR A 53 -5.46 9.26 3.75
N GLY A 54 -6.32 10.09 4.35
CA GLY A 54 -7.62 9.70 4.86
C GLY A 54 -7.59 9.32 6.35
N PRO A 55 -8.72 8.81 6.88
CA PRO A 55 -8.86 8.50 8.30
C PRO A 55 -7.89 7.41 8.76
N HIS A 56 -7.18 7.62 9.88
CA HIS A 56 -6.24 6.64 10.42
C HIS A 56 -6.86 5.25 10.66
N LYS A 57 -8.14 5.19 11.06
CA LYS A 57 -8.86 3.92 11.21
C LYS A 57 -8.99 3.17 9.89
N THR A 58 -9.19 3.88 8.78
CA THR A 58 -9.25 3.30 7.44
C THR A 58 -7.90 2.68 7.06
N LEU A 59 -6.79 3.39 7.31
CA LEU A 59 -5.44 2.88 7.05
C LEU A 59 -5.19 1.58 7.84
N TYR A 60 -5.45 1.60 9.14
CA TYR A 60 -5.29 0.43 10.00
C TYR A 60 -6.16 -0.75 9.56
N ASN A 61 -7.46 -0.52 9.34
CA ASN A 61 -8.39 -1.58 8.95
C ASN A 61 -8.02 -2.19 7.58
N ARG A 62 -7.57 -1.35 6.63
CA ARG A 62 -7.11 -1.81 5.31
C ARG A 62 -5.82 -2.59 5.41
N PHE A 63 -4.86 -2.12 6.21
CA PHE A 63 -3.63 -2.86 6.49
C PHE A 63 -3.96 -4.25 7.04
N ILE A 64 -4.74 -4.36 8.12
CA ILE A 64 -5.11 -5.65 8.71
C ILE A 64 -5.84 -6.56 7.72
N ARG A 65 -6.82 -6.03 6.98
CA ARG A 65 -7.58 -6.81 5.99
C ARG A 65 -6.67 -7.32 4.87
N TRP A 66 -5.82 -6.48 4.32
CA TRP A 66 -4.92 -6.83 3.22
C TRP A 66 -3.81 -7.79 3.65
N SER A 67 -3.26 -7.63 4.85
CA SER A 67 -2.33 -8.59 5.44
C SER A 67 -2.97 -9.97 5.60
N ARG A 68 -4.19 -10.04 6.14
CA ARG A 68 -4.92 -11.33 6.29
C ARG A 68 -5.26 -12.00 4.95
N LEU A 69 -5.41 -11.21 3.88
CA LEU A 69 -5.66 -11.70 2.52
C LEU A 69 -4.38 -11.96 1.73
N GLY A 70 -3.19 -11.85 2.35
CA GLY A 70 -1.90 -12.03 1.67
C GLY A 70 -1.68 -11.07 0.50
N VAL A 71 -2.25 -9.87 0.53
CA VAL A 71 -2.11 -8.88 -0.54
C VAL A 71 -0.66 -8.40 -0.61
N PHE A 72 -0.07 -8.05 0.54
CA PHE A 72 1.31 -7.58 0.60
C PHE A 72 2.29 -8.67 0.16
N ASP A 73 2.11 -9.91 0.58
CA ASP A 73 2.96 -11.04 0.18
C ASP A 73 2.95 -11.23 -1.35
N ARG A 74 1.77 -11.14 -1.97
CA ARG A 74 1.63 -11.24 -3.44
C ARG A 74 2.26 -10.05 -4.17
N ILE A 75 2.11 -8.84 -3.63
CA ILE A 75 2.80 -7.65 -4.15
C ILE A 75 4.32 -7.85 -4.09
N PHE A 76 4.87 -8.27 -2.95
CA PHE A 76 6.30 -8.49 -2.80
C PHE A 76 6.82 -9.59 -3.72
N ALA A 77 6.11 -10.72 -3.81
CA ALA A 77 6.47 -11.81 -4.73
C ALA A 77 6.45 -11.36 -6.20
N GLY A 78 5.41 -10.61 -6.61
CA GLY A 78 5.30 -10.07 -7.96
C GLY A 78 6.41 -9.08 -8.30
N LEU A 79 6.67 -8.12 -7.42
CA LEU A 79 7.71 -7.12 -7.62
C LEU A 79 9.13 -7.71 -7.58
N ALA A 80 9.38 -8.72 -6.74
CA ALA A 80 10.68 -9.40 -6.64
C ALA A 80 10.96 -10.29 -7.86
N GLY A 81 9.93 -10.88 -8.47
CA GLY A 81 10.06 -11.62 -9.73
C GLY A 81 10.39 -10.73 -10.93
N GLU A 82 10.06 -9.44 -10.86
CA GLU A 82 10.29 -8.44 -11.91
C GLU A 82 11.54 -7.56 -11.68
N GLY A 83 12.18 -7.65 -10.51
CA GLY A 83 13.35 -6.86 -10.16
C GLY A 83 14.65 -7.50 -10.67
N PRO A 84 15.73 -6.71 -10.91
CA PRO A 84 17.06 -7.29 -11.05
C PRO A 84 17.35 -8.11 -9.78
N LYS A 85 17.83 -9.35 -9.96
CA LYS A 85 18.29 -10.16 -8.83
C LYS A 85 19.32 -9.33 -8.06
N PRO A 86 19.19 -9.20 -6.72
CA PRO A 86 20.18 -8.47 -5.95
C PRO A 86 21.55 -9.11 -6.17
N GLU A 87 22.50 -8.33 -6.68
CA GLU A 87 23.91 -8.71 -6.65
C GLU A 87 24.28 -8.90 -5.17
N ARG A 88 24.55 -10.15 -4.81
CA ARG A 88 25.12 -10.48 -3.50
C ARG A 88 26.62 -10.25 -3.64
N THR A 89 27.10 -9.12 -3.13
CA THR A 89 28.53 -8.89 -2.85
C THR A 89 28.91 -9.58 -1.56
#